data_AF-A0A7X2J1Q5-F1
#
_entry.id   AF-A0A7X2J1Q5-F1
#
_cell.length_a   1.000
_cell.length_b   1.000
_cell.length_c   1.000
_cell.angle_alpha   90.00
_cell.angle_beta   90.00
_cell.angle_gamma   90.00
#
_symmetry.space_group_name_H-M   'P 1'
#
loop_
_entity.id
_entity.type
_entity.pdbx_description
1 polymer ?
#
loop_
_entity_poly.entity_id
_entity_poly.type
_entity_poly.pdbx_seq_one_letter_code
_entity_poly.pdbx_strand_id
1 'polypeptide(L)'
;MKYPQKPENSQWTDDQWKAIAASGQDILVAAAAGSGKTAVLVERLIRKIISKENPVDVDRLLVVTFTNASAAEMKSRIGEALEKALRESPASLHIRRQLSLLNRASISTLHSFCLNVIRKYYYRIDIDPGFRIADETEGALLIDEVLNDLFEEEYGMENNEPFFDLVDRYTSDRNDLELSTLIRDIYFFSRSNPDPGRWLSELKAGYDTEGRVLEELPFFQYVKQDIELQLLGAKEKLQGALELTKLPGGPAPRAENLLDDISQIDGLIKVMDDWRALSQAVPAVSFSRAKACRGDAYDSKLIEQATALRNSVKKQIEQLQDEYFSRSYESYLKDLQELKPVIETLVSLVEKFAKRFQAVKQEKGLVDFTDLEHYCLQVLSTVDEDGIRMPTEAASYYQNQFAEVLVDEYQDTNLVQEAILRLVAKGNETSGNMFMVGDVKQSIVRP
;
A
#
# COMPACT_ATOMS: atom_id res chain seq x y z
N MET A 1 -4.78 -28.65 -3.43
CA MET A 1 -3.30 -28.65 -3.37
C MET A 1 -2.77 -30.08 -3.31
N LYS A 2 -1.79 -30.44 -4.16
CA LYS A 2 -1.06 -31.72 -4.07
C LYS A 2 0.40 -31.40 -3.75
N TYR A 3 0.98 -32.10 -2.78
CA TYR A 3 2.40 -31.98 -2.45
C TYR A 3 3.07 -33.32 -2.75
N PRO A 4 4.03 -33.38 -3.68
CA PRO A 4 4.85 -34.58 -3.81
C PRO A 4 5.66 -34.76 -2.52
N GLN A 5 5.92 -36.03 -2.18
CA GLN A 5 6.65 -36.37 -0.96
C GLN A 5 8.06 -35.78 -1.00
N LYS A 6 8.51 -35.19 0.12
CA LYS A 6 9.85 -34.63 0.26
C LYS A 6 10.89 -35.75 0.06
N PRO A 7 11.93 -35.54 -0.77
CA PRO A 7 13.01 -36.51 -0.91
C PRO A 7 13.70 -36.74 0.43
N GLU A 8 13.98 -38.01 0.78
CA GLU A 8 14.55 -38.40 2.08
C GLU A 8 15.88 -37.71 2.40
N ASN A 9 16.65 -37.32 1.38
CA ASN A 9 17.95 -36.64 1.52
C ASN A 9 17.90 -35.13 1.15
N SER A 10 16.71 -34.52 1.23
CA SER A 10 16.54 -33.10 0.91
C SER A 10 17.10 -32.19 2.01
N GLN A 11 17.94 -31.21 1.63
CA GLN A 11 18.45 -30.17 2.53
C GLN A 11 17.40 -29.09 2.86
N TRP A 12 16.27 -29.08 2.16
CA TRP A 12 15.19 -28.11 2.35
C TRP A 12 14.40 -28.43 3.62
N THR A 13 13.91 -27.41 4.33
CA THR A 13 12.91 -27.61 5.39
C THR A 13 11.58 -28.09 4.79
N ASP A 14 10.67 -28.59 5.62
CA ASP A 14 9.37 -29.05 5.12
C ASP A 14 8.55 -27.91 4.51
N ASP A 15 8.64 -26.71 5.07
CA ASP A 15 7.94 -25.53 4.54
C ASP A 15 8.59 -25.01 3.26
N GLN A 16 9.92 -25.00 3.17
CA GLN A 16 10.63 -24.71 1.92
C GLN A 16 10.23 -25.72 0.83
N TRP A 17 10.17 -27.01 1.17
CA TRP A 17 9.74 -28.05 0.23
C TRP A 17 8.30 -27.85 -0.24
N LYS A 18 7.36 -27.53 0.67
CA LYS A 18 5.98 -27.21 0.31
C LYS A 18 5.92 -26.07 -0.70
N ALA A 19 6.68 -24.99 -0.47
CA ALA A 19 6.74 -23.85 -1.39
C ALA A 19 7.34 -24.23 -2.76
N ILE A 20 8.44 -25.00 -2.76
CA ILE A 20 9.10 -25.49 -3.98
C ILE A 20 8.15 -26.35 -4.81
N ALA A 21 7.40 -27.25 -4.17
CA ALA A 21 6.69 -28.32 -4.85
C ALA A 21 5.20 -28.05 -5.11
N ALA A 22 4.59 -27.09 -4.41
CA ALA A 22 3.17 -26.78 -4.57
C ALA A 22 2.81 -26.27 -5.97
N SER A 23 1.62 -26.59 -6.46
CA SER A 23 1.12 -26.11 -7.76
C SER A 23 -0.40 -26.14 -7.83
N GLY A 24 -0.97 -25.43 -8.81
CA GLY A 24 -2.38 -25.52 -9.19
C GLY A 24 -3.29 -24.43 -8.60
N GLN A 25 -2.70 -23.42 -7.95
CA GLN A 25 -3.35 -22.23 -7.43
C GLN A 25 -2.28 -21.15 -7.22
N ASP A 26 -2.69 -19.92 -6.94
CA ASP A 26 -1.75 -18.88 -6.52
C ASP A 26 -1.14 -19.24 -5.16
N ILE A 27 0.15 -18.92 -5.00
CA ILE A 27 0.93 -19.24 -3.80
C ILE A 27 1.63 -17.99 -3.32
N LEU A 28 1.38 -17.63 -2.06
CA LEU A 28 2.12 -16.60 -1.33
C LEU A 28 2.99 -17.26 -0.25
N VAL A 29 4.30 -17.00 -0.28
CA VAL A 29 5.26 -17.45 0.72
C VAL A 29 5.70 -16.25 1.56
N ALA A 30 5.10 -16.11 2.73
CA ALA A 30 5.49 -15.12 3.73
C ALA A 30 6.61 -15.69 4.61
N ALA A 31 7.83 -15.14 4.53
CA ALA A 31 8.95 -15.64 5.31
C ALA A 31 9.99 -14.56 5.65
N ALA A 32 10.51 -14.61 6.88
CA ALA A 32 11.47 -13.63 7.41
C ALA A 32 12.79 -13.55 6.61
N ALA A 33 13.59 -12.51 6.87
CA ALA A 33 14.93 -12.38 6.31
C ALA A 33 15.78 -13.62 6.59
N GLY A 34 16.59 -14.05 5.62
CA GLY A 34 17.46 -15.23 5.78
C GLY A 34 16.75 -16.60 5.74
N SER A 35 15.43 -16.65 5.54
CA SER A 35 14.66 -17.91 5.41
C SER A 35 14.90 -18.68 4.10
N GLY A 36 15.68 -18.11 3.17
CA GLY A 36 15.98 -18.71 1.87
C GLY A 36 14.89 -18.51 0.81
N LYS A 37 14.08 -17.44 0.88
CA LYS A 37 13.03 -17.10 -0.12
C LYS A 37 13.52 -17.20 -1.56
N THR A 38 14.59 -16.49 -1.90
CA THR A 38 15.20 -16.51 -3.23
C THR A 38 15.71 -17.91 -3.60
N ALA A 39 16.24 -18.67 -2.63
CA ALA A 39 16.71 -20.04 -2.87
C ALA A 39 15.54 -20.99 -3.20
N VAL A 40 14.41 -20.84 -2.49
CA VAL A 40 13.15 -21.55 -2.76
C VAL A 40 12.61 -21.23 -4.15
N LEU A 41 12.59 -19.94 -4.53
CA LEU A 41 12.12 -19.48 -5.84
C LEU A 41 13.01 -20.04 -6.97
N VAL A 42 14.33 -19.97 -6.82
CA VAL A 42 15.29 -20.50 -7.79
C VAL A 42 15.16 -22.03 -7.93
N GLU A 43 15.08 -22.77 -6.82
CA GLU A 43 14.90 -24.23 -6.85
C GLU A 43 13.58 -24.64 -7.49
N ARG A 44 12.49 -23.88 -7.24
CA ARG A 44 11.20 -24.06 -7.88
C ARG A 44 11.30 -23.94 -9.41
N LEU A 45 11.97 -22.90 -9.89
CA LEU A 45 12.22 -22.69 -11.32
C LEU A 45 13.01 -23.85 -11.91
N ILE A 46 14.15 -24.19 -11.30
CA ILE A 46 15.04 -25.27 -11.76
C ILE A 46 14.25 -26.56 -11.92
N ARG A 47 13.47 -26.95 -10.90
CA ARG A 47 12.66 -28.19 -10.91
C ARG A 47 11.63 -28.23 -12.03
N LYS A 48 10.98 -27.12 -12.34
CA LYS A 48 10.03 -27.03 -13.45
C LYS A 48 10.74 -27.16 -14.79
N ILE A 49 11.92 -26.55 -14.91
CA ILE A 49 12.71 -26.58 -16.15
C ILE A 49 13.26 -27.99 -16.42
N ILE A 50 13.80 -28.67 -15.41
CA ILE A 50 14.44 -30.00 -15.57
C ILE A 50 13.50 -31.19 -15.33
N SER A 51 12.21 -30.95 -15.10
CA SER A 51 11.22 -32.00 -14.83
C SER A 51 11.20 -33.04 -15.95
N LYS A 52 11.19 -34.33 -15.58
CA LYS A 52 11.09 -35.44 -16.54
C LYS A 52 9.65 -35.69 -17.01
N GLU A 53 8.67 -35.35 -16.18
CA GLU A 53 7.25 -35.60 -16.48
C GLU A 53 6.64 -34.45 -17.28
N ASN A 54 6.82 -33.22 -16.78
CA ASN A 54 6.22 -32.01 -17.35
C ASN A 54 7.27 -30.89 -17.40
N PRO A 55 8.24 -30.94 -18.32
CA PRO A 55 9.25 -29.90 -18.48
C PRO A 55 8.62 -28.59 -18.97
N VAL A 56 9.08 -27.47 -18.41
CA VAL A 56 8.70 -26.13 -18.84
C VAL A 56 9.92 -25.42 -19.44
N ASP A 57 9.77 -24.85 -20.64
CA ASP A 57 10.83 -24.05 -21.24
C ASP A 57 11.02 -22.75 -20.43
N VAL A 58 12.27 -22.31 -20.22
CA VAL A 58 12.59 -21.16 -19.36
C VAL A 58 12.00 -19.84 -19.87
N ASP A 59 11.76 -19.72 -21.17
CA ASP A 59 11.09 -18.56 -21.80
C ASP A 59 9.56 -18.57 -21.62
N ARG A 60 9.00 -19.61 -21.01
CA ARG A 60 7.60 -19.70 -20.57
C ARG A 60 7.42 -19.35 -19.10
N LEU A 61 8.42 -18.77 -18.45
CA LEU A 61 8.35 -18.34 -17.05
C LEU A 61 8.61 -16.84 -17.01
N LEU A 62 7.73 -16.10 -16.34
CA LEU A 62 7.96 -14.70 -15.99
C LEU A 62 8.49 -14.65 -14.55
N VAL A 63 9.68 -14.10 -14.37
CA VAL A 63 10.29 -13.88 -13.05
C VAL A 63 10.56 -12.40 -12.89
N VAL A 64 9.87 -11.80 -11.93
CA VAL A 64 9.93 -10.38 -11.60
C VAL A 64 10.69 -10.21 -10.30
N THR A 65 11.67 -9.32 -10.31
CA THR A 65 12.53 -9.02 -9.15
C THR A 65 12.61 -7.52 -8.91
N PHE A 66 12.94 -7.10 -7.69
CA PHE A 66 13.07 -5.67 -7.36
C PHE A 66 14.22 -4.98 -8.12
N THR A 67 15.38 -5.64 -8.24
CA THR A 67 16.57 -5.03 -8.88
C THR A 67 17.09 -5.83 -10.08
N ASN A 68 17.80 -5.14 -10.99
CA ASN A 68 18.50 -5.79 -12.10
C ASN A 68 19.61 -6.75 -11.62
N ALA A 69 20.24 -6.45 -10.47
CA ALA A 69 21.25 -7.32 -9.87
C ALA A 69 20.64 -8.64 -9.40
N SER A 70 19.48 -8.59 -8.74
CA SER A 70 18.73 -9.78 -8.31
C SER A 70 18.31 -10.65 -9.52
N ALA A 71 17.83 -10.02 -10.60
CA ALA A 71 17.53 -10.74 -11.84
C ALA A 71 18.77 -11.43 -12.45
N ALA A 72 19.91 -10.73 -12.49
CA ALA A 72 21.16 -11.28 -13.00
C ALA A 72 21.68 -12.44 -12.13
N GLU A 73 21.59 -12.30 -10.81
CA GLU A 73 21.93 -13.35 -9.85
C GLU A 73 21.05 -14.59 -10.04
N MET A 74 19.73 -14.43 -10.16
CA MET A 74 18.82 -15.54 -10.43
C MET A 74 19.16 -16.25 -11.74
N LYS A 75 19.44 -15.49 -12.82
CA LYS A 75 19.90 -16.07 -14.09
C LYS A 75 21.18 -16.89 -13.92
N SER A 76 22.17 -16.38 -13.19
CA SER A 76 23.42 -17.10 -12.92
C SER A 76 23.16 -18.43 -12.21
N ARG A 77 22.38 -18.40 -11.12
CA ARG A 77 22.06 -19.59 -10.33
C ARG A 77 21.30 -20.64 -11.13
N ILE A 78 20.35 -20.23 -11.97
CA ILE A 78 19.63 -21.14 -12.87
C ILE A 78 20.59 -21.73 -13.91
N GLY A 79 21.48 -20.92 -14.49
CA GLY A 79 22.50 -21.38 -15.44
C GLY A 79 23.41 -22.46 -14.84
N GLU A 80 23.98 -22.20 -13.66
CA GLU A 80 24.84 -23.16 -12.94
C GLU A 80 24.12 -24.48 -12.66
N ALA A 81 22.85 -24.42 -12.26
CA ALA A 81 22.02 -25.60 -12.01
C ALA A 81 21.75 -26.40 -13.29
N LEU A 82 21.45 -25.73 -14.41
CA LEU A 82 21.25 -26.37 -15.71
C LEU A 82 22.54 -27.00 -16.23
N GLU A 83 23.70 -26.37 -16.05
CA GLU A 83 25.00 -26.96 -16.39
C GLU A 83 25.30 -28.21 -15.56
N LYS A 84 25.00 -28.18 -14.26
CA LYS A 84 25.13 -29.36 -13.39
C LYS A 84 24.22 -30.49 -13.86
N ALA A 85 22.95 -30.21 -14.11
CA ALA A 85 21.99 -31.19 -14.63
C ALA A 85 22.42 -31.76 -15.99
N LEU A 86 23.05 -30.93 -16.85
CA LEU A 86 23.60 -31.38 -18.13
C LEU A 86 24.81 -32.30 -17.95
N ARG A 87 25.69 -32.06 -16.97
CA ARG A 87 26.80 -32.99 -16.64
C ARG A 87 26.28 -34.35 -16.18
N GLU A 88 25.21 -34.38 -15.42
CA GLU A 88 24.57 -35.62 -14.95
C GLU A 88 23.79 -36.34 -16.08
N SER A 89 23.31 -35.59 -17.08
CA SER A 89 22.59 -36.15 -18.24
C SER A 89 23.06 -35.52 -19.57
N PRO A 90 24.28 -35.86 -20.06
CA PRO A 90 24.90 -35.17 -21.21
C PRO A 90 24.12 -35.28 -22.52
N ALA A 91 23.30 -36.32 -22.67
CA ALA A 91 22.47 -36.56 -23.84
C ALA A 91 21.14 -35.78 -23.85
N SER A 92 20.82 -35.04 -22.78
CA SER A 92 19.56 -34.29 -22.69
C SER A 92 19.55 -33.09 -23.64
N LEU A 93 18.87 -33.24 -24.78
CA LEU A 93 18.64 -32.15 -25.73
C LEU A 93 17.82 -31.01 -25.12
N HIS A 94 16.90 -31.33 -24.22
CA HIS A 94 16.09 -30.36 -23.50
C HIS A 94 16.95 -29.40 -22.69
N ILE A 95 17.79 -29.92 -21.79
CA ILE A 95 18.63 -29.09 -20.91
C ILE A 95 19.59 -28.21 -21.72
N ARG A 96 20.17 -28.74 -22.81
CA ARG A 96 20.99 -27.94 -23.74
C ARG A 96 20.21 -26.77 -24.35
N ARG A 97 18.97 -27.03 -24.77
CA ARG A 97 18.07 -25.98 -25.29
C ARG A 97 17.77 -24.93 -24.22
N GLN A 98 17.52 -25.34 -22.97
CA GLN A 98 17.22 -24.41 -21.88
C GLN A 98 18.38 -23.47 -21.56
N LEU A 99 19.63 -23.96 -21.58
CA LEU A 99 20.82 -23.11 -21.46
C LEU A 99 20.89 -22.03 -22.54
N SER A 100 20.52 -22.38 -23.79
CA SER A 100 20.46 -21.40 -24.89
C SER A 100 19.31 -20.39 -24.71
N LEU A 101 18.15 -20.86 -24.25
CA LEU A 101 16.97 -20.02 -24.01
C LEU A 101 17.10 -19.10 -22.79
N LEU A 102 18.00 -19.40 -21.85
CA LEU A 102 18.20 -18.59 -20.63
C LEU A 102 18.51 -17.11 -20.93
N ASN A 103 19.22 -16.84 -22.02
CA ASN A 103 19.51 -15.47 -22.48
C ASN A 103 18.25 -14.71 -22.94
N ARG A 104 17.19 -15.44 -23.34
CA ARG A 104 15.89 -14.89 -23.77
C ARG A 104 14.81 -15.01 -22.68
N ALA A 105 15.13 -15.58 -21.53
CA ALA A 105 14.19 -15.76 -20.44
C ALA A 105 13.71 -14.42 -19.87
N SER A 106 12.41 -14.35 -19.54
CA SER A 106 11.78 -13.19 -18.91
C SER A 106 12.08 -13.16 -17.41
N ILE A 107 13.36 -13.01 -17.06
CA ILE A 107 13.86 -12.83 -15.69
C ILE A 107 14.44 -11.40 -15.60
N SER A 108 13.70 -10.49 -14.98
CA SER A 108 14.04 -9.06 -14.96
C SER A 108 13.28 -8.30 -13.87
N THR A 109 13.48 -6.98 -13.79
CA THR A 109 12.55 -6.10 -13.08
C THR A 109 11.21 -6.00 -13.82
N LEU A 110 10.16 -5.55 -13.12
CA LEU A 110 8.86 -5.32 -13.73
C LEU A 110 8.92 -4.21 -14.78
N HIS A 111 9.66 -3.12 -14.52
CA HIS A 111 9.91 -2.07 -15.51
C HIS A 111 10.53 -2.60 -16.81
N SER A 112 11.49 -3.53 -16.71
CA SER A 112 12.08 -4.16 -17.90
C SER A 112 11.08 -5.01 -18.67
N PHE A 113 10.16 -5.68 -17.96
CA PHE A 113 9.04 -6.39 -18.58
C PHE A 113 8.10 -5.40 -19.28
N CYS A 114 7.67 -4.33 -18.61
CA CYS A 114 6.84 -3.26 -19.16
C CYS A 114 7.45 -2.67 -20.44
N LEU A 115 8.76 -2.38 -20.43
CA LEU A 115 9.48 -1.91 -21.60
C LEU A 115 9.39 -2.88 -22.80
N ASN A 116 9.51 -4.19 -22.55
CA ASN A 116 9.37 -5.20 -23.59
C ASN A 116 7.93 -5.29 -24.13
N VAL A 117 6.93 -5.16 -23.25
CA VAL A 117 5.51 -5.10 -23.63
C VAL A 117 5.26 -3.91 -24.54
N ILE A 118 5.69 -2.72 -24.13
CA ILE A 118 5.52 -1.47 -24.88
C ILE A 118 6.21 -1.58 -26.24
N ARG A 119 7.48 -2.00 -26.30
CA ARG A 119 8.20 -2.15 -27.58
C ARG A 119 7.53 -3.13 -28.54
N LYS A 120 6.85 -4.16 -28.03
CA LYS A 120 6.15 -5.15 -28.85
C LYS A 120 4.79 -4.64 -29.35
N TYR A 121 4.11 -3.81 -28.57
CA TYR A 121 2.74 -3.38 -28.80
C TYR A 121 2.61 -1.85 -28.90
N TYR A 122 3.67 -1.13 -29.26
CA TYR A 122 3.70 0.34 -29.28
C TYR A 122 2.59 0.91 -30.18
N TYR A 123 2.24 0.23 -31.26
CA TYR A 123 1.16 0.61 -32.18
C TYR A 123 -0.25 0.61 -31.55
N ARG A 124 -0.42 0.12 -30.31
CA ARG A 124 -1.70 0.12 -29.58
C ARG A 124 -1.88 1.36 -28.68
N ILE A 125 -0.82 2.13 -28.47
CA ILE A 125 -0.80 3.29 -27.59
C ILE A 125 -0.12 4.47 -28.29
N ASP A 126 -0.35 5.68 -27.79
CA ASP A 126 0.23 6.89 -28.36
C ASP A 126 1.63 7.14 -27.79
N ILE A 127 2.61 6.38 -28.30
CA ILE A 127 4.02 6.48 -27.91
C ILE A 127 4.93 6.43 -29.15
N ASP A 128 5.96 7.29 -29.16
CA ASP A 128 7.02 7.23 -30.18
C ASP A 128 7.85 5.95 -29.97
N PRO A 129 7.99 5.03 -30.94
CA PRO A 129 8.82 3.83 -30.80
C PRO A 129 10.30 4.10 -30.51
N GLY A 130 10.79 5.32 -30.78
CA GLY A 130 12.13 5.81 -30.47
C GLY A 130 12.30 6.40 -29.07
N PHE A 131 11.30 6.27 -28.18
CA PHE A 131 11.34 6.85 -26.85
C PHE A 131 12.57 6.43 -26.03
N ARG A 132 13.00 7.32 -25.12
CA ARG A 132 14.02 7.01 -24.11
C ARG A 132 13.51 7.31 -22.70
N ILE A 133 14.10 6.61 -21.73
CA ILE A 133 13.80 6.85 -20.32
C ILE A 133 14.53 8.14 -19.90
N ALA A 134 13.81 9.09 -19.31
CA ALA A 134 14.38 10.30 -18.73
C ALA A 134 15.18 9.94 -17.47
N ASP A 135 16.31 10.61 -17.24
CA ASP A 135 17.01 10.49 -15.96
C ASP A 135 16.33 11.35 -14.88
N GLU A 136 16.67 11.10 -13.61
CA GLU A 136 16.03 11.77 -12.47
C GLU A 136 16.19 13.30 -12.49
N THR A 137 17.34 13.80 -12.98
CA THR A 137 17.60 15.25 -13.03
C THR A 137 16.82 15.89 -14.16
N GLU A 138 16.83 15.28 -15.34
CA GLU A 138 16.03 15.72 -16.48
C GLU A 138 14.53 15.72 -16.14
N GLY A 139 14.04 14.65 -15.51
CA GLY A 139 12.65 14.55 -15.06
C GLY A 139 12.28 15.66 -14.06
N ALA A 140 13.13 15.91 -13.07
CA ALA A 140 12.91 16.97 -12.08
C ALA A 140 12.86 18.37 -12.71
N LEU A 141 13.79 18.68 -13.63
CA LEU A 141 13.81 19.97 -14.33
C LEU A 141 12.56 20.20 -15.17
N LEU A 142 12.07 19.15 -15.86
CA LEU A 142 10.84 19.25 -16.64
C LEU A 142 9.60 19.47 -15.76
N ILE A 143 9.56 18.87 -14.58
CA ILE A 143 8.48 19.10 -13.62
C ILE A 143 8.48 20.56 -13.18
N ASP A 144 9.64 21.10 -12.81
CA ASP A 144 9.79 22.49 -12.38
C ASP A 144 9.40 23.47 -13.51
N GLU A 145 9.86 23.21 -14.74
CA GLU A 145 9.50 24.00 -15.94
C GLU A 145 7.97 24.03 -16.14
N VAL A 146 7.33 22.87 -16.15
CA VAL A 146 5.88 22.75 -16.39
C VAL A 146 5.05 23.38 -15.26
N LEU A 147 5.49 23.26 -14.00
CA LEU A 147 4.79 23.87 -12.87
C LEU A 147 4.92 25.40 -12.89
N ASN A 148 6.10 25.93 -13.21
CA ASN A 148 6.32 27.36 -13.34
C ASN A 148 5.43 27.96 -14.44
N ASP A 149 5.40 27.34 -15.62
CA ASP A 149 4.55 27.78 -16.74
C ASP A 149 3.06 27.71 -16.38
N LEU A 150 2.64 26.63 -15.70
CA LEU A 150 1.27 26.49 -15.22
C LEU A 150 0.91 27.61 -14.23
N PHE A 151 1.77 27.89 -13.25
CA PHE A 151 1.51 28.94 -12.26
C PHE A 151 1.48 30.32 -12.89
N GLU A 152 2.42 30.66 -13.76
CA GLU A 152 2.44 31.95 -14.46
C GLU A 152 1.12 32.19 -15.22
N GLU A 153 0.60 31.16 -15.88
CA GLU A 153 -0.71 31.25 -16.52
C GLU A 153 -1.86 31.43 -15.53
N GLU A 154 -1.92 30.65 -14.44
CA GLU A 154 -3.00 30.76 -13.44
C GLU A 154 -2.99 32.12 -12.73
N TYR A 155 -1.81 32.69 -12.43
CA TYR A 155 -1.66 34.04 -11.90
C TYR A 155 -2.05 35.11 -12.93
N GLY A 156 -1.85 34.85 -14.22
CA GLY A 156 -2.19 35.76 -15.31
C GLY A 156 -3.68 35.80 -15.68
N MET A 157 -4.49 34.84 -15.21
CA MET A 157 -5.92 34.78 -15.50
C MET A 157 -6.72 35.84 -14.73
N GLU A 158 -7.49 36.66 -15.44
CA GLU A 158 -8.41 37.61 -14.82
C GLU A 158 -9.52 36.90 -14.04
N ASN A 159 -9.79 37.36 -12.81
CA ASN A 159 -10.84 36.83 -11.92
C ASN A 159 -10.67 35.36 -11.49
N ASN A 160 -9.43 34.89 -11.33
CA ASN A 160 -9.13 33.53 -10.85
C ASN A 160 -9.20 33.40 -9.31
N GLU A 161 -10.27 33.90 -8.69
CA GLU A 161 -10.46 33.89 -7.22
C GLU A 161 -10.28 32.50 -6.58
N PRO A 162 -10.75 31.38 -7.15
CA PRO A 162 -10.53 30.05 -6.56
C PRO A 162 -9.06 29.66 -6.48
N PHE A 163 -8.24 30.06 -7.46
CA PHE A 163 -6.80 29.81 -7.44
C PHE A 163 -6.11 30.64 -6.35
N PHE A 164 -6.48 31.93 -6.20
CA PHE A 164 -5.92 32.77 -5.15
C PHE A 164 -6.29 32.27 -3.74
N ASP A 165 -7.53 31.81 -3.52
CA ASP A 165 -7.93 31.17 -2.25
C ASP A 165 -7.12 29.89 -1.97
N LEU A 166 -6.78 29.12 -3.01
CA LEU A 166 -5.90 27.96 -2.87
C LEU A 166 -4.46 28.36 -2.49
N VAL A 167 -3.89 29.37 -3.16
CA VAL A 167 -2.55 29.90 -2.87
C VAL A 167 -2.50 30.37 -1.43
N ASP A 168 -3.41 31.25 -1.01
CA ASP A 168 -3.45 31.83 0.34
C ASP A 168 -3.53 30.77 1.46
N ARG A 169 -4.12 29.60 1.18
CA ARG A 169 -4.26 28.50 2.16
C ARG A 169 -3.05 27.59 2.24
N TYR A 170 -2.35 27.37 1.13
CA TYR A 170 -1.31 26.33 1.02
C TYR A 170 0.09 26.88 0.79
N THR A 171 0.30 28.19 0.76
CA THR A 171 1.62 28.80 0.61
C THR A 171 2.02 29.66 1.80
N SER A 172 3.32 29.95 1.90
CA SER A 172 3.85 30.94 2.84
C SER A 172 3.64 32.39 2.34
N ASP A 173 3.99 33.36 3.18
CA ASP A 173 3.97 34.80 2.86
C ASP A 173 5.05 35.22 1.83
N ARG A 174 5.94 34.30 1.43
CA ARG A 174 7.17 34.61 0.67
C ARG A 174 7.25 33.97 -0.70
N ASN A 175 6.66 32.80 -0.90
CA ASN A 175 6.71 32.05 -2.16
C ASN A 175 5.62 30.97 -2.18
N ASP A 176 5.44 30.33 -3.34
CA ASP A 176 4.45 29.30 -3.64
C ASP A 176 5.06 27.89 -3.77
N LEU A 177 6.26 27.67 -3.23
CA LEU A 177 6.97 26.39 -3.33
C LEU A 177 6.21 25.25 -2.63
N GLU A 178 5.48 25.56 -1.56
CA GLU A 178 4.66 24.57 -0.86
C GLU A 178 3.51 24.05 -1.74
N LEU A 179 2.86 24.91 -2.52
CA LEU A 179 1.79 24.51 -3.44
C LEU A 179 2.36 23.69 -4.62
N SER A 180 3.51 24.08 -5.16
CA SER A 180 4.23 23.30 -6.19
C SER A 180 4.56 21.88 -5.68
N THR A 181 5.07 21.79 -4.45
CA THR A 181 5.35 20.51 -3.78
C THR A 181 4.07 19.68 -3.60
N LEU A 182 2.98 20.31 -3.15
CA LEU A 182 1.69 19.64 -2.95
C LEU A 182 1.13 19.06 -4.26
N ILE A 183 1.16 19.83 -5.36
CA ILE A 183 0.70 19.37 -6.68
C ILE A 183 1.54 18.17 -7.14
N ARG A 184 2.86 18.26 -6.99
CA ARG A 184 3.78 17.17 -7.35
C ARG A 184 3.50 15.91 -6.55
N ASP A 185 3.32 16.03 -5.24
CA ASP A 185 3.08 14.89 -4.36
C ASP A 185 1.73 14.21 -4.66
N ILE A 186 0.67 14.99 -4.88
CA ILE A 186 -0.64 14.47 -5.29
C ILE A 186 -0.56 13.80 -6.66
N TYR A 187 0.17 14.40 -7.61
CA TYR A 187 0.39 13.80 -8.93
C TYR A 187 1.06 12.43 -8.83
N PHE A 188 2.21 12.32 -8.15
CA PHE A 188 2.93 11.05 -8.04
C PHE A 188 2.17 10.00 -7.23
N PHE A 189 1.44 10.42 -6.19
CA PHE A 189 0.59 9.52 -5.43
C PHE A 189 -0.57 9.00 -6.28
N SER A 190 -1.26 9.88 -7.03
CA SER A 190 -2.32 9.46 -7.95
C SER A 190 -1.81 8.45 -8.99
N ARG A 191 -0.57 8.62 -9.45
CA ARG A 191 0.10 7.75 -10.42
C ARG A 191 0.59 6.42 -9.84
N SER A 192 0.59 6.26 -8.53
CA SER A 192 0.81 4.97 -7.86
C SER A 192 -0.46 4.10 -7.84
N ASN A 193 -1.58 4.64 -8.36
CA ASN A 193 -2.85 3.93 -8.51
C ASN A 193 -3.10 3.55 -9.99
N PRO A 194 -3.79 2.42 -10.28
CA PRO A 194 -4.05 1.96 -11.65
C PRO A 194 -4.89 2.90 -12.51
N ASP A 195 -5.66 3.78 -11.88
CA ASP A 195 -6.46 4.82 -12.52
C ASP A 195 -6.29 6.15 -11.76
N PRO A 196 -5.31 6.98 -12.15
CA PRO A 196 -5.02 8.25 -11.48
C PRO A 196 -6.20 9.23 -11.55
N GLY A 197 -6.94 9.23 -12.68
CA GLY A 197 -8.07 10.15 -12.88
C GLY A 197 -9.26 9.79 -11.99
N ARG A 198 -9.55 8.49 -11.85
CA ARG A 198 -10.55 8.01 -10.89
C ARG A 198 -10.13 8.33 -9.45
N TRP A 199 -8.87 8.10 -9.09
CA TRP A 199 -8.37 8.40 -7.75
C TRP A 199 -8.52 9.90 -7.41
N LEU A 200 -8.16 10.80 -8.33
CA LEU A 200 -8.36 12.25 -8.19
C LEU A 200 -9.85 12.63 -8.08
N SER A 201 -10.72 11.91 -8.78
CA SER A 201 -12.17 12.10 -8.71
C SER A 201 -12.74 11.64 -7.37
N GLU A 202 -12.26 10.52 -6.82
CA GLU A 202 -12.62 10.03 -5.49
C GLU A 202 -12.13 10.97 -4.39
N LEU A 203 -10.95 11.60 -4.56
CA LEU A 203 -10.47 12.66 -3.66
C LEU A 203 -11.44 13.84 -3.59
N LYS A 204 -11.93 14.34 -4.74
CA LYS A 204 -12.97 15.39 -4.79
C LYS A 204 -14.26 14.94 -4.11
N ALA A 205 -14.71 13.72 -4.41
CA ALA A 205 -15.93 13.14 -3.82
C ALA A 205 -15.84 12.94 -2.30
N GLY A 206 -14.63 12.81 -1.73
CA GLY A 206 -14.42 12.70 -0.28
C GLY A 206 -14.85 13.94 0.51
N TYR A 207 -14.90 15.12 -0.13
CA TYR A 207 -15.36 16.38 0.46
C TYR A 207 -16.83 16.67 0.14
N ASP A 208 -17.52 15.77 -0.58
CA ASP A 208 -18.94 15.91 -0.86
C ASP A 208 -19.78 15.49 0.35
N THR A 209 -20.21 16.50 1.10
CA THR A 209 -20.96 16.34 2.36
C THR A 209 -22.45 16.66 2.21
N GLU A 210 -22.91 16.99 1.01
CA GLU A 210 -24.32 17.35 0.77
C GLU A 210 -25.24 16.17 1.10
N GLY A 211 -26.16 16.37 2.05
CA GLY A 211 -27.12 15.36 2.48
C GLY A 211 -26.52 14.18 3.27
N ARG A 212 -25.22 14.20 3.61
CA ARG A 212 -24.53 13.16 4.38
C ARG A 212 -24.31 13.56 5.83
N VAL A 213 -24.19 12.57 6.70
CA VAL A 213 -23.68 12.74 8.08
C VAL A 213 -22.20 12.39 8.16
N LEU A 214 -21.47 12.88 9.17
CA LEU A 214 -20.02 12.63 9.28
C LEU A 214 -19.70 11.13 9.35
N GLU A 215 -20.57 10.36 9.99
CA GLU A 215 -20.46 8.92 10.16
C GLU A 215 -20.51 8.14 8.84
N GLU A 216 -21.08 8.73 7.79
CA GLU A 216 -21.16 8.14 6.45
C GLU A 216 -19.92 8.46 5.60
N LEU A 217 -19.05 9.36 6.05
CA LEU A 217 -17.85 9.73 5.31
C LEU A 217 -16.79 8.61 5.40
N PRO A 218 -16.12 8.26 4.28
CA PRO A 218 -15.21 7.11 4.25
C PRO A 218 -14.07 7.13 5.28
N PHE A 219 -13.60 8.31 5.68
CA PHE A 219 -12.52 8.44 6.66
C PHE A 219 -13.00 8.22 8.10
N PHE A 220 -14.29 8.38 8.37
CA PHE A 220 -14.83 8.38 9.72
C PHE A 220 -14.68 7.01 10.40
N GLN A 221 -14.67 5.92 9.62
CA GLN A 221 -14.40 4.58 10.16
C GLN A 221 -13.06 4.50 10.89
N TYR A 222 -12.03 5.23 10.45
CA TYR A 222 -10.71 5.22 11.08
C TYR A 222 -10.71 6.03 12.37
N VAL A 223 -11.42 7.16 12.38
CA VAL A 223 -11.66 7.96 13.59
C VAL A 223 -12.39 7.12 14.63
N LYS A 224 -13.45 6.43 14.22
CA LYS A 224 -14.22 5.54 15.09
C LYS A 224 -13.34 4.42 15.67
N GLN A 225 -12.55 3.74 14.84
CA GLN A 225 -11.66 2.67 15.27
C GLN A 225 -10.59 3.16 16.27
N ASP A 226 -10.01 4.34 16.03
CA ASP A 226 -9.03 4.93 16.96
C ASP A 226 -9.67 5.20 18.32
N ILE A 227 -10.84 5.85 18.33
CA ILE A 227 -11.56 6.19 19.56
C ILE A 227 -12.01 4.92 20.30
N GLU A 228 -12.51 3.92 19.59
CA GLU A 228 -12.86 2.61 20.16
C GLU A 228 -11.66 1.98 20.87
N LEU A 229 -10.52 1.91 20.17
CA LEU A 229 -9.28 1.36 20.72
C LEU A 229 -8.83 2.12 21.96
N GLN A 230 -8.89 3.45 21.91
CA GLN A 230 -8.55 4.31 23.03
C GLN A 230 -9.47 4.05 24.25
N LEU A 231 -10.78 4.03 24.06
CA LEU A 231 -11.75 3.83 25.14
C LEU A 231 -11.67 2.42 25.75
N LEU A 232 -11.48 1.39 24.93
CA LEU A 232 -11.25 0.02 25.40
C LEU A 232 -9.96 -0.08 26.21
N GLY A 233 -8.87 0.53 25.73
CA GLY A 233 -7.60 0.59 26.46
C GLY A 233 -7.73 1.39 27.77
N ALA A 234 -8.52 2.45 27.80
CA ALA A 234 -8.81 3.21 29.02
C ALA A 234 -9.57 2.36 30.05
N LYS A 235 -10.59 1.63 29.59
CA LYS A 235 -11.36 0.70 30.44
C LYS A 235 -10.46 -0.40 31.02
N GLU A 236 -9.61 -1.02 30.20
CA GLU A 236 -8.69 -2.06 30.67
C GLU A 236 -7.71 -1.54 31.73
N LYS A 237 -7.17 -0.33 31.55
CA LYS A 237 -6.32 0.33 32.56
C LYS A 237 -7.06 0.57 33.89
N LEU A 238 -8.32 1.03 33.84
CA LEU A 238 -9.13 1.24 35.04
C LEU A 238 -9.50 -0.09 35.72
N GLN A 239 -9.79 -1.12 34.94
CA GLN A 239 -10.02 -2.48 35.47
C GLN A 239 -8.75 -3.03 36.14
N GLY A 240 -7.57 -2.85 35.53
CA GLY A 240 -6.29 -3.17 36.16
C GLY A 240 -6.08 -2.41 37.47
N ALA A 241 -6.39 -1.12 37.52
CA ALA A 241 -6.34 -0.32 38.74
C ALA A 241 -7.34 -0.82 39.80
N LEU A 242 -8.52 -1.28 39.39
CA LEU A 242 -9.54 -1.84 40.27
C LEU A 242 -9.08 -3.16 40.87
N GLU A 243 -8.40 -4.04 40.12
CA GLU A 243 -7.82 -5.28 40.67
C GLU A 243 -6.77 -4.99 41.75
N LEU A 244 -5.97 -3.92 41.62
CA LEU A 244 -5.02 -3.51 42.67
C LEU A 244 -5.73 -3.18 43.99
N THR A 245 -6.98 -2.71 43.96
CA THR A 245 -7.75 -2.41 45.18
C THR A 245 -8.15 -3.67 45.96
N LYS A 246 -8.14 -4.84 45.32
CA LYS A 246 -8.53 -6.14 45.89
C LYS A 246 -7.34 -6.89 46.51
N LEU A 247 -6.11 -6.46 46.24
CA LEU A 247 -4.91 -7.08 46.78
C LEU A 247 -4.73 -6.75 48.28
N PRO A 248 -4.03 -7.60 49.05
CA PRO A 248 -3.59 -7.25 50.41
C PRO A 248 -2.77 -5.96 50.39
N GLY A 249 -3.14 -4.97 51.20
CA GLY A 249 -2.52 -3.64 51.20
C GLY A 249 -2.96 -2.72 50.06
N GLY A 250 -3.89 -3.15 49.20
CA GLY A 250 -4.40 -2.35 48.09
C GLY A 250 -5.25 -1.15 48.54
N PRO A 251 -5.39 -0.09 47.71
CA PRO A 251 -6.14 1.12 48.04
C PRO A 251 -7.67 0.92 47.95
N ALA A 252 -8.23 0.05 48.80
CA ALA A 252 -9.64 -0.34 48.80
C ALA A 252 -10.64 0.85 48.73
N PRO A 253 -10.45 1.99 49.45
CA PRO A 253 -11.35 3.14 49.32
C PRO A 253 -11.50 3.69 47.90
N ARG A 254 -10.48 3.53 47.04
CA ARG A 254 -10.52 4.04 45.66
C ARG A 254 -11.33 3.16 44.71
N ALA A 255 -11.74 1.96 45.12
CA ALA A 255 -12.58 1.10 44.29
C ALA A 255 -13.87 1.80 43.85
N GLU A 256 -14.47 2.61 44.72
CA GLU A 256 -15.67 3.39 44.38
C GLU A 256 -15.40 4.46 43.32
N ASN A 257 -14.26 5.17 43.39
CA ASN A 257 -13.87 6.11 42.35
C ASN A 257 -13.66 5.37 41.01
N LEU A 258 -12.94 4.24 41.03
CA LEU A 258 -12.61 3.48 39.82
C LEU A 258 -13.85 2.84 39.18
N LEU A 259 -14.81 2.36 39.97
CA LEU A 259 -16.08 1.84 39.47
C LEU A 259 -16.92 2.94 38.81
N ASP A 260 -16.96 4.14 39.40
CA ASP A 260 -17.58 5.31 38.79
C ASP A 260 -16.89 5.71 37.48
N ASP A 261 -15.56 5.82 37.49
CA ASP A 261 -14.77 6.13 36.30
C ASP A 261 -15.02 5.08 35.18
N ILE A 262 -15.02 3.78 35.51
CA ILE A 262 -15.35 2.70 34.55
C ILE A 262 -16.76 2.86 34.00
N SER A 263 -17.74 3.18 34.85
CA SER A 263 -19.11 3.41 34.41
C SER A 263 -19.23 4.61 33.47
N GLN A 264 -18.43 5.66 33.67
CA GLN A 264 -18.37 6.80 32.75
C GLN A 264 -17.79 6.37 31.38
N ILE A 265 -16.69 5.62 31.37
CA ILE A 265 -16.10 5.09 30.13
C ILE A 265 -17.04 4.12 29.40
N ASP A 266 -17.73 3.24 30.12
CA ASP A 266 -18.75 2.35 29.55
C ASP A 266 -19.92 3.13 28.95
N GLY A 267 -20.27 4.28 29.55
CA GLY A 267 -21.22 5.23 28.99
C GLY A 267 -20.79 5.76 27.62
N LEU A 268 -19.51 6.09 27.45
CA LEU A 268 -18.96 6.54 26.16
C LEU A 268 -18.99 5.42 25.12
N ILE A 269 -18.53 4.23 25.47
CA ILE A 269 -18.48 3.07 24.57
C ILE A 269 -19.89 2.73 24.06
N LYS A 270 -20.91 2.85 24.92
CA LYS A 270 -22.30 2.58 24.57
C LYS A 270 -22.87 3.53 23.50
N VAL A 271 -22.35 4.76 23.40
CA VAL A 271 -22.80 5.77 22.44
C VAL A 271 -21.82 5.99 21.29
N MET A 272 -20.83 5.10 21.13
CA MET A 272 -19.74 5.23 20.16
C MET A 272 -20.21 5.26 18.69
N ASP A 273 -21.40 4.72 18.40
CA ASP A 273 -21.99 4.75 17.06
C ASP A 273 -22.72 6.07 16.73
N ASP A 274 -22.90 6.95 17.72
CA ASP A 274 -23.59 8.24 17.57
C ASP A 274 -22.61 9.37 17.92
N TRP A 275 -22.05 10.03 16.91
CA TRP A 275 -21.03 11.06 17.14
C TRP A 275 -21.58 12.26 17.89
N ARG A 276 -22.85 12.60 17.66
CA ARG A 276 -23.48 13.71 18.36
C ARG A 276 -23.61 13.38 19.84
N ALA A 277 -24.03 12.17 20.18
CA ALA A 277 -24.06 11.72 21.57
C ALA A 277 -22.66 11.69 22.19
N LEU A 278 -21.67 11.18 21.46
CA LEU A 278 -20.29 11.09 21.93
C LEU A 278 -19.66 12.48 22.17
N SER A 279 -19.92 13.45 21.27
CA SER A 279 -19.43 14.83 21.40
C SER A 279 -19.99 15.57 22.63
N GLN A 280 -21.14 15.14 23.15
CA GLN A 280 -21.70 15.65 24.41
C GLN A 280 -21.17 14.86 25.61
N ALA A 281 -21.00 13.55 25.47
CA ALA A 281 -20.63 12.66 26.56
C ALA A 281 -19.16 12.79 26.96
N VAL A 282 -18.23 12.93 26.00
CA VAL A 282 -16.79 13.01 26.28
C VAL A 282 -16.42 14.24 27.13
N PRO A 283 -16.83 15.48 26.78
CA PRO A 283 -16.58 16.65 27.63
C PRO A 283 -17.26 16.60 29.00
N ALA A 284 -18.29 15.75 29.16
CA ALA A 284 -19.00 15.57 30.43
C ALA A 284 -18.31 14.60 31.40
N VAL A 285 -17.28 13.87 30.94
CA VAL A 285 -16.51 12.96 31.80
C VAL A 285 -15.79 13.75 32.87
N SER A 286 -16.04 13.40 34.13
CA SER A 286 -15.44 14.07 35.27
C SER A 286 -15.09 13.06 36.36
N PHE A 287 -13.81 12.76 36.45
CA PHE A 287 -13.28 11.85 37.45
C PHE A 287 -13.29 12.51 38.83
N SER A 288 -14.06 11.91 39.74
CA SER A 288 -14.21 12.39 41.11
C SER A 288 -12.86 12.47 41.85
N ARG A 289 -12.80 13.30 42.89
CA ARG A 289 -11.58 13.41 43.73
C ARG A 289 -11.27 12.05 44.35
N ALA A 290 -10.06 11.55 44.09
CA ALA A 290 -9.63 10.26 44.60
C ALA A 290 -9.69 10.21 46.14
N LYS A 291 -10.32 9.16 46.68
CA LYS A 291 -10.42 8.95 48.13
C LYS A 291 -9.04 8.73 48.74
N ALA A 292 -8.82 9.35 49.90
CA ALA A 292 -7.56 9.26 50.63
C ALA A 292 -7.43 7.88 51.30
N CYS A 293 -6.29 7.21 51.09
CA CYS A 293 -5.93 5.97 51.78
C CYS A 293 -4.90 6.34 52.86
N ARG A 294 -5.32 6.37 54.13
CA ARG A 294 -4.48 6.79 55.27
C ARG A 294 -4.22 5.62 56.23
N GLY A 295 -3.00 5.52 56.73
CA GLY A 295 -2.58 4.49 57.70
C GLY A 295 -1.70 3.42 57.08
N ASP A 296 -1.04 2.63 57.95
CA ASP A 296 0.00 1.65 57.58
C ASP A 296 -0.56 0.37 56.93
N ALA A 297 -1.89 0.26 56.84
CA ALA A 297 -2.58 -0.87 56.22
C ALA A 297 -2.55 -0.82 54.69
N TYR A 298 -2.11 0.28 54.08
CA TYR A 298 -2.05 0.46 52.63
C TYR A 298 -0.61 0.53 52.14
N ASP A 299 -0.29 -0.27 51.12
CA ASP A 299 1.01 -0.25 50.45
C ASP A 299 1.10 0.98 49.54
N SER A 300 2.11 1.83 49.79
CA SER A 300 2.36 3.04 49.00
C SER A 300 2.60 2.74 47.52
N LYS A 301 3.21 1.60 47.17
CA LYS A 301 3.46 1.22 45.78
C LYS A 301 2.16 0.90 45.04
N LEU A 302 1.24 0.18 45.68
CA LEU A 302 -0.07 -0.14 45.09
C LEU A 302 -0.94 1.12 44.94
N ILE A 303 -0.86 2.04 45.92
CA ILE A 303 -1.49 3.37 45.81
C ILE A 303 -0.93 4.11 44.59
N GLU A 304 0.39 4.20 44.45
CA GLU A 304 1.06 4.90 43.34
C GLU A 304 0.69 4.28 41.98
N GLN A 305 0.73 2.96 41.86
CA GLN A 305 0.34 2.24 40.63
C GLN A 305 -1.11 2.51 40.23
N ALA A 306 -2.06 2.38 41.16
CA ALA A 306 -3.46 2.67 40.89
C ALA A 306 -3.68 4.15 40.53
N THR A 307 -2.94 5.08 41.18
CA THR A 307 -2.97 6.51 40.83
C THR A 307 -2.46 6.75 39.43
N ALA A 308 -1.34 6.12 39.05
CA ALA A 308 -0.71 6.29 37.75
C ALA A 308 -1.61 5.80 36.62
N LEU A 309 -2.23 4.63 36.77
CA LEU A 309 -3.20 4.10 35.81
C LEU A 309 -4.39 5.04 35.65
N ARG A 310 -5.01 5.46 36.75
CA ARG A 310 -6.15 6.40 36.74
C ARG A 310 -5.80 7.74 36.08
N ASN A 311 -4.64 8.31 36.42
CA ASN A 311 -4.18 9.57 35.84
C ASN A 311 -3.84 9.43 34.35
N SER A 312 -3.27 8.29 33.92
CA SER A 312 -3.05 8.02 32.50
C SER A 312 -4.36 8.00 31.73
N VAL A 313 -5.41 7.42 32.29
CA VAL A 313 -6.75 7.43 31.67
C VAL A 313 -7.32 8.83 31.63
N LYS A 314 -7.21 9.60 32.71
CA LYS A 314 -7.65 11.00 32.73
C LYS A 314 -7.00 11.81 31.60
N LYS A 315 -5.67 11.71 31.47
CA LYS A 315 -4.92 12.39 30.40
C LYS A 315 -5.34 11.92 29.01
N GLN A 316 -5.61 10.62 28.85
CA GLN A 316 -6.07 10.06 27.59
C GLN A 316 -7.44 10.61 27.17
N ILE A 317 -8.38 10.75 28.11
CA ILE A 317 -9.70 11.36 27.83
C ILE A 317 -9.57 12.86 27.55
N GLU A 318 -8.72 13.59 28.28
CA GLU A 318 -8.42 15.00 28.00
C GLU A 318 -7.86 15.17 26.57
N GLN A 319 -6.92 14.32 26.16
CA GLN A 319 -6.36 14.32 24.80
C GLN A 319 -7.42 14.01 23.74
N LEU A 320 -8.26 13.00 23.98
CA LEU A 320 -9.36 12.64 23.09
C LEU A 320 -10.34 13.81 22.92
N GLN A 321 -10.65 14.50 24.01
CA GLN A 321 -11.50 15.69 23.99
C GLN A 321 -10.87 16.81 23.14
N ASP A 322 -9.59 17.11 23.37
CA ASP A 322 -8.90 18.19 22.66
C ASP A 322 -8.80 17.92 21.15
N GLU A 323 -8.53 16.68 20.77
CA GLU A 323 -8.32 16.27 19.37
C GLU A 323 -9.63 16.24 18.56
N TYR A 324 -10.70 15.65 19.10
CA TYR A 324 -11.92 15.35 18.32
C TYR A 324 -13.17 16.10 18.76
N PHE A 325 -13.22 16.57 20.01
CA PHE A 325 -14.45 17.10 20.63
C PHE A 325 -14.28 18.54 21.15
N SER A 326 -13.22 19.23 20.71
CA SER A 326 -12.99 20.65 21.00
C SER A 326 -13.87 21.58 20.14
N ARG A 327 -14.45 21.04 19.06
CA ARG A 327 -15.34 21.74 18.12
C ARG A 327 -16.67 21.01 17.99
N SER A 328 -17.72 21.71 17.58
CA SER A 328 -19.03 21.10 17.38
C SER A 328 -19.08 20.25 16.11
N TYR A 329 -19.97 19.26 16.11
CA TYR A 329 -20.30 18.43 14.94
C TYR A 329 -20.59 19.29 13.69
N GLU A 330 -21.41 20.33 13.86
CA GLU A 330 -21.80 21.23 12.76
C GLU A 330 -20.61 22.03 12.21
N SER A 331 -19.62 22.35 13.06
CA SER A 331 -18.43 23.06 12.61
C SER A 331 -17.54 22.21 11.72
N TYR A 332 -17.36 20.92 12.03
CA TYR A 332 -16.58 20.02 11.18
C TYR A 332 -17.22 19.84 9.80
N LEU A 333 -18.54 19.66 9.77
CA LEU A 333 -19.27 19.52 8.50
C LEU A 333 -19.17 20.79 7.65
N LYS A 334 -19.32 21.95 8.28
CA LYS A 334 -19.19 23.25 7.62
C LYS A 334 -17.78 23.46 7.04
N ASP A 335 -16.73 23.15 7.79
CA ASP A 335 -15.36 23.26 7.30
C ASP A 335 -15.12 22.36 6.07
N LEU A 336 -15.62 21.13 6.08
CA LEU A 336 -15.52 20.23 4.92
C LEU A 336 -16.24 20.80 3.68
N GLN A 337 -17.40 21.44 3.87
CA GLN A 337 -18.12 22.13 2.80
C GLN A 337 -17.33 23.31 2.24
N GLU A 338 -16.71 24.12 3.11
CA GLU A 338 -15.88 25.26 2.71
C GLU A 338 -14.57 24.83 2.03
N LEU A 339 -14.06 23.65 2.34
CA LEU A 339 -12.86 23.09 1.70
C LEU A 339 -13.14 22.46 0.33
N LYS A 340 -14.37 22.02 0.05
CA LYS A 340 -14.70 21.33 -1.21
C LYS A 340 -14.26 22.12 -2.47
N PRO A 341 -14.59 23.43 -2.64
CA PRO A 341 -14.16 24.18 -3.81
C PRO A 341 -12.64 24.34 -3.93
N VAL A 342 -11.95 24.41 -2.79
CA VAL A 342 -10.48 24.50 -2.72
C VAL A 342 -9.85 23.21 -3.23
N ILE A 343 -10.35 22.06 -2.79
CA ILE A 343 -9.89 20.73 -3.23
C ILE A 343 -10.21 20.50 -4.71
N GLU A 344 -11.38 20.94 -5.18
CA GLU A 344 -11.71 20.89 -6.62
C GLU A 344 -10.72 21.69 -7.46
N THR A 345 -10.30 22.86 -6.98
CA THR A 345 -9.31 23.73 -7.64
C THR A 345 -7.92 23.07 -7.63
N LEU A 346 -7.49 22.52 -6.49
CA LEU A 346 -6.23 21.79 -6.37
C LEU A 346 -6.17 20.59 -7.32
N VAL A 347 -7.23 19.77 -7.36
CA VAL A 347 -7.32 18.61 -8.25
C VAL A 347 -7.31 19.05 -9.72
N SER A 348 -8.00 20.15 -10.06
CA SER A 348 -7.96 20.72 -11.41
C SER A 348 -6.54 21.14 -11.81
N LEU A 349 -5.76 21.75 -10.91
CA LEU A 349 -4.35 22.07 -11.16
C LEU A 349 -3.49 20.82 -11.35
N VAL A 350 -3.69 19.77 -10.55
CA VAL A 350 -2.99 18.49 -10.71
C VAL A 350 -3.33 17.85 -12.07
N GLU A 351 -4.59 17.88 -12.48
CA GLU A 351 -5.02 17.38 -13.80
C GLU A 351 -4.42 18.21 -14.95
N LYS A 352 -4.34 19.54 -14.83
CA LYS A 352 -3.69 20.43 -15.80
C LYS A 352 -2.18 20.14 -15.88
N PHE A 353 -1.51 20.03 -14.73
CA PHE A 353 -0.10 19.67 -14.62
C PHE A 353 0.17 18.31 -15.29
N ALA A 354 -0.62 17.29 -14.95
CA ALA A 354 -0.48 15.95 -15.52
C ALA A 354 -0.56 15.96 -17.06
N LYS A 355 -1.51 16.71 -17.64
CA LYS A 355 -1.66 16.84 -19.10
C LYS A 355 -0.48 17.55 -19.73
N ARG A 356 -0.01 18.67 -19.16
CA ARG A 356 1.13 19.42 -19.69
C ARG A 356 2.42 18.63 -19.60
N PHE A 357 2.67 18.01 -18.45
CA PHE A 357 3.87 17.21 -18.22
C PHE A 357 3.92 16.02 -19.19
N GLN A 358 2.79 15.37 -19.41
CA GLN A 358 2.66 14.31 -20.41
C GLN A 358 2.96 14.83 -21.84
N ALA A 359 2.42 15.98 -22.23
CA ALA A 359 2.63 16.56 -23.55
C ALA A 359 4.11 16.93 -23.79
N VAL A 360 4.77 17.56 -22.81
CA VAL A 360 6.19 17.91 -22.89
C VAL A 360 7.06 16.65 -22.99
N LYS A 361 6.73 15.59 -22.24
CA LYS A 361 7.41 14.30 -22.36
C LYS A 361 7.24 13.69 -23.75
N GLN A 362 6.02 13.69 -24.29
CA GLN A 362 5.75 13.18 -25.63
C GLN A 362 6.51 13.95 -26.72
N GLU A 363 6.52 15.28 -26.67
CA GLU A 363 7.25 16.12 -27.63
C GLU A 363 8.76 15.80 -27.63
N LYS A 364 9.33 15.54 -26.45
CA LYS A 364 10.75 15.21 -26.28
C LYS A 364 11.07 13.73 -26.47
N GLY A 365 10.07 12.87 -26.75
CA GLY A 365 10.25 11.41 -26.85
C GLY A 365 10.72 10.78 -25.54
N LEU A 366 10.26 11.31 -24.40
CA LEU A 366 10.65 10.90 -23.05
C LEU A 366 9.56 10.07 -22.38
N VAL A 367 10.00 9.15 -21.53
CA VAL A 367 9.14 8.44 -20.57
C VAL A 367 9.84 8.33 -19.22
N ASP A 368 9.08 8.30 -18.14
CA ASP A 368 9.56 7.92 -16.82
C ASP A 368 9.22 6.45 -16.48
N PHE A 369 9.68 5.95 -15.34
CA PHE A 369 9.40 4.57 -14.93
C PHE A 369 7.90 4.33 -14.70
N THR A 370 7.20 5.32 -14.17
CA THR A 370 5.75 5.25 -13.94
C THR A 370 4.99 5.22 -15.26
N ASP A 371 5.45 5.94 -16.29
CA ASP A 371 4.89 5.87 -17.64
C ASP A 371 5.02 4.46 -18.21
N LEU A 372 6.15 3.78 -17.99
CA LEU A 372 6.29 2.39 -18.43
C LEU A 372 5.22 1.49 -17.81
N GLU A 373 4.92 1.67 -16.53
CA GLU A 373 3.86 0.90 -15.86
C GLU A 373 2.49 1.22 -16.45
N HIS A 374 2.14 2.51 -16.57
CA HIS A 374 0.84 2.94 -17.09
C HIS A 374 0.63 2.59 -18.56
N TYR A 375 1.64 2.77 -19.41
CA TYR A 375 1.58 2.35 -20.82
C TYR A 375 1.50 0.84 -20.97
N CYS A 376 2.23 0.08 -20.15
CA CYS A 376 2.09 -1.38 -20.11
C CYS A 376 0.66 -1.77 -19.72
N LEU A 377 0.10 -1.13 -18.70
CA LEU A 377 -1.27 -1.36 -18.25
C LEU A 377 -2.30 -1.03 -19.33
N GLN A 378 -2.11 0.06 -20.08
CA GLN A 378 -2.93 0.44 -21.24
C GLN A 378 -2.84 -0.59 -22.38
N VAL A 379 -1.66 -1.15 -22.64
CA VAL A 379 -1.50 -2.23 -23.63
C VAL A 379 -2.23 -3.50 -23.19
N LEU A 380 -2.13 -3.84 -21.91
CA LEU A 380 -2.63 -5.11 -21.37
C LEU A 380 -4.12 -5.09 -21.03
N SER A 381 -4.75 -3.92 -20.90
CA SER A 381 -6.15 -3.86 -20.50
C SER A 381 -6.97 -2.78 -21.20
N THR A 382 -8.27 -3.04 -21.28
CA THR A 382 -9.31 -2.06 -21.60
C THR A 382 -10.24 -1.94 -20.41
N VAL A 383 -11.03 -0.87 -20.36
CA VAL A 383 -12.10 -0.70 -19.37
C VAL A 383 -13.42 -0.86 -20.10
N ASP A 384 -14.33 -1.67 -19.56
CA ASP A 384 -15.68 -1.84 -20.12
C ASP A 384 -16.63 -0.72 -19.69
N GLU A 385 -17.90 -0.80 -20.11
CA GLU A 385 -18.93 0.20 -19.81
C GLU A 385 -19.20 0.36 -18.30
N ASP A 386 -18.95 -0.68 -17.51
CA ASP A 386 -19.16 -0.71 -16.06
C ASP A 386 -17.90 -0.25 -15.28
N GLY A 387 -16.84 0.16 -15.97
CA GLY A 387 -15.60 0.59 -15.34
C GLY A 387 -14.70 -0.58 -14.91
N ILE A 388 -14.97 -1.80 -15.36
CA ILE A 388 -14.22 -2.99 -15.00
C ILE A 388 -13.06 -3.18 -15.97
N ARG A 389 -11.87 -3.42 -15.41
CA ARG A 389 -10.65 -3.67 -16.18
C ARG A 389 -10.66 -5.07 -16.76
N MET A 390 -10.61 -5.17 -18.08
CA MET A 390 -10.65 -6.42 -18.85
C MET A 390 -9.32 -6.64 -19.60
N PRO A 391 -8.84 -7.90 -19.70
CA PRO A 391 -7.59 -8.20 -20.40
C PRO A 391 -7.74 -8.03 -21.92
N THR A 392 -6.73 -7.44 -22.56
CA THR A 392 -6.67 -7.36 -24.02
C THR A 392 -6.10 -8.65 -24.64
N GLU A 393 -6.08 -8.72 -25.97
CA GLU A 393 -5.34 -9.78 -26.68
C GLU A 393 -3.83 -9.81 -26.32
N ALA A 394 -3.22 -8.67 -26.00
CA ALA A 394 -1.82 -8.62 -25.59
C ALA A 394 -1.64 -9.27 -24.21
N ALA A 395 -2.54 -9.01 -23.26
CA ALA A 395 -2.59 -9.75 -22.00
C ALA A 395 -2.81 -11.24 -22.25
N SER A 396 -3.77 -11.60 -23.10
CA SER A 396 -4.05 -13.01 -23.44
C SER A 396 -2.83 -13.72 -24.06
N TYR A 397 -2.02 -13.02 -24.86
CA TYR A 397 -0.75 -13.54 -25.35
C TYR A 397 0.20 -13.89 -24.20
N TYR A 398 0.40 -12.99 -23.24
CA TYR A 398 1.31 -13.22 -22.09
C TYR A 398 0.77 -14.27 -21.14
N GLN A 399 -0.54 -14.26 -20.87
CA GLN A 399 -1.21 -15.32 -20.14
C GLN A 399 -0.89 -16.66 -20.78
N ASN A 400 -1.05 -16.82 -22.10
CA ASN A 400 -0.75 -18.07 -22.80
C ASN A 400 0.74 -18.45 -22.80
N GLN A 401 1.62 -17.46 -23.01
CA GLN A 401 3.08 -17.62 -23.00
C GLN A 401 3.57 -18.17 -21.66
N PHE A 402 3.17 -17.51 -20.57
CA PHE A 402 3.67 -17.80 -19.24
C PHE A 402 2.92 -19.01 -18.63
N ALA A 403 3.68 -20.06 -18.35
CA ALA A 403 3.23 -21.18 -17.54
C ALA A 403 3.08 -20.76 -16.07
N GLU A 404 3.92 -19.85 -15.60
CA GLU A 404 3.91 -19.33 -14.23
C GLU A 404 4.51 -17.92 -14.17
N VAL A 405 3.99 -17.10 -13.26
CA VAL A 405 4.46 -15.75 -12.94
C VAL A 405 5.03 -15.78 -11.52
N LEU A 406 6.32 -15.49 -11.37
CA LEU A 406 7.02 -15.53 -10.10
C LEU A 406 7.45 -14.12 -9.71
N VAL A 407 7.17 -13.72 -8.48
CA VAL A 407 7.48 -12.38 -7.98
C VAL A 407 8.29 -12.49 -6.69
N ASP A 408 9.49 -11.94 -6.72
CA ASP A 408 10.35 -11.76 -5.53
C ASP A 408 10.12 -10.38 -4.90
N GLU A 409 10.32 -10.28 -3.60
CA GLU A 409 10.04 -9.07 -2.80
C GLU A 409 8.64 -8.49 -3.02
N TYR A 410 7.63 -9.37 -2.99
CA TYR A 410 6.24 -9.02 -3.30
C TYR A 410 5.68 -7.92 -2.39
N GLN A 411 6.20 -7.75 -1.17
CA GLN A 411 5.75 -6.70 -0.24
C GLN A 411 6.00 -5.26 -0.74
N ASP A 412 6.88 -5.07 -1.74
CA ASP A 412 7.20 -3.75 -2.30
C ASP A 412 6.46 -3.50 -3.64
N THR A 413 5.46 -4.34 -3.96
CA THR A 413 4.62 -4.21 -5.18
C THR A 413 3.53 -3.17 -4.97
N ASN A 414 3.45 -2.16 -5.84
CA ASN A 414 2.38 -1.15 -5.81
C ASN A 414 1.10 -1.64 -6.54
N LEU A 415 0.01 -0.87 -6.46
CA LEU A 415 -1.27 -1.25 -7.06
C LEU A 415 -1.23 -1.34 -8.60
N VAL A 416 -0.45 -0.51 -9.28
CA VAL A 416 -0.27 -0.55 -10.74
C VAL A 416 0.44 -1.83 -11.16
N GLN A 417 1.52 -2.17 -10.45
CA GLN A 417 2.31 -3.38 -10.67
C GLN A 417 1.48 -4.64 -10.42
N GLU A 418 0.70 -4.67 -9.33
CA GLU A 418 -0.25 -5.75 -9.06
C GLU A 418 -1.27 -5.90 -10.19
N ALA A 419 -1.83 -4.79 -10.70
CA ALA A 419 -2.76 -4.85 -11.83
C ALA A 419 -2.09 -5.44 -13.09
N ILE A 420 -0.84 -5.09 -13.38
CA ILE A 420 -0.07 -5.66 -14.49
C ILE A 420 0.17 -7.16 -14.28
N LEU A 421 0.62 -7.56 -13.09
CA LEU A 421 0.89 -8.96 -12.74
C LEU A 421 -0.37 -9.83 -12.89
N ARG A 422 -1.51 -9.34 -12.41
CA ARG A 422 -2.81 -10.02 -12.54
C ARG A 422 -3.26 -10.15 -13.99
N LEU A 423 -2.98 -9.16 -14.84
CA LEU A 423 -3.32 -9.24 -16.27
C LEU A 423 -2.48 -10.25 -17.04
N VAL A 424 -1.24 -10.50 -16.62
CA VAL A 424 -0.36 -11.48 -17.29
C VAL A 424 -0.42 -12.88 -16.68
N ALA A 425 -0.98 -13.01 -15.48
CA ALA A 425 -1.28 -14.28 -14.83
C ALA A 425 -2.51 -14.97 -15.44
N LYS A 426 -2.53 -16.30 -15.41
CA LYS A 426 -3.64 -17.14 -15.84
C LYS A 426 -4.54 -17.49 -14.66
N GLY A 427 -5.85 -17.55 -14.91
CA GLY A 427 -6.83 -18.06 -13.94
C GLY A 427 -7.12 -17.07 -12.80
N ASN A 428 -7.85 -17.56 -11.79
CA ASN A 428 -8.11 -16.81 -10.55
C ASN A 428 -7.25 -17.38 -9.41
N GLU A 429 -7.34 -16.82 -8.20
CA GLU A 429 -6.50 -17.23 -7.07
C GLU A 429 -6.54 -18.74 -6.76
N THR A 430 -7.70 -19.38 -6.97
CA THR A 430 -7.90 -20.82 -6.71
C THR A 430 -7.41 -21.75 -7.81
N SER A 431 -7.14 -21.22 -9.01
CA SER A 431 -6.68 -21.97 -10.18
C SER A 431 -5.51 -21.31 -10.90
N GLY A 432 -4.85 -20.38 -10.21
CA GLY A 432 -3.93 -19.43 -10.80
C GLY A 432 -2.51 -19.96 -10.94
N ASN A 433 -1.64 -19.12 -11.48
CA ASN A 433 -0.24 -19.43 -11.71
C ASN A 433 0.72 -18.37 -11.17
N MET A 434 0.33 -17.62 -10.14
CA MET A 434 1.22 -16.70 -9.45
C MET A 434 1.94 -17.38 -8.28
N PHE A 435 3.25 -17.15 -8.18
CA PHE A 435 4.07 -17.55 -7.04
C PHE A 435 4.80 -16.32 -6.51
N MET A 436 4.41 -15.87 -5.33
CA MET A 436 4.90 -14.64 -4.72
C MET A 436 5.66 -14.98 -3.45
N VAL A 437 6.82 -14.35 -3.26
CA VAL A 437 7.59 -14.47 -2.01
C VAL A 437 7.85 -13.08 -1.44
N GLY A 438 7.74 -12.95 -0.12
CA GLY A 438 7.94 -11.65 0.52
C GLY A 438 7.91 -11.71 2.05
N ASP A 439 8.13 -10.56 2.66
CA ASP A 439 8.01 -10.35 4.11
C ASP A 439 7.45 -8.96 4.40
N VAL A 440 6.22 -8.90 4.94
CA VAL A 440 5.58 -7.62 5.31
C VAL A 440 6.44 -6.82 6.28
N LYS A 441 7.25 -7.47 7.14
CA LYS A 441 8.15 -6.78 8.08
C LYS A 441 9.36 -6.12 7.40
N GLN A 442 9.61 -6.43 6.13
CA GLN A 442 10.68 -5.86 5.32
C GLN A 442 10.18 -4.89 4.25
N SER A 443 8.87 -4.59 4.23
CA SER A 443 8.34 -3.54 3.35
C SER A 443 9.03 -2.21 3.70
N ILE A 444 9.82 -1.72 2.76
CA ILE A 444 10.52 -0.42 2.87
C ILE A 444 9.86 0.63 1.99
N VAL A 445 9.02 0.21 1.05
CA VAL A 445 8.14 1.06 0.25
C VAL A 445 6.71 0.82 0.72
N ARG A 446 6.07 1.87 1.27
CA ARG A 446 4.63 1.81 1.55
C ARG A 446 3.87 1.95 0.23
N PRO A 447 3.05 0.96 -0.17
CA PRO A 447 2.28 1.01 -1.41
C PRO A 447 1.17 2.08 -1.37
#